data_AF-A0A0A8USW2-F1
#
_entry.id   AF-A0A0A8USW2-F1
#
_cell.length_a   1.000
_cell.length_b   1.000
_cell.length_c   1.000
_cell.angle_alpha   90.00
_cell.angle_beta   90.00
_cell.angle_gamma   90.00
#
_symmetry.space_group_name_H-M   'P 1'
#
loop_
_entity.id
_entity.type
_entity.pdbx_description
1 polymer ?
#
loop_
_entity_poly.entity_id
_entity_poly.type
_entity_poly.pdbx_seq_one_letter_code
_entity_poly.pdbx_strand_id
1 'polypeptide(L)'
;MKKIVLFLSLIVIKAQAGIPPEIEASVKENLVSQGFSPDGGAVIVPRSALNIPKDMVETGRRNLAEQKKFGFYKEETDIPKQMLQMNETVDIKLVVSDKDHNSASSRLKRSISQIKLGYDFIPIPMSEITKNLGFSANGGYNDGWNGVNQFFIKDSIGTCVYMENNIKLSHASAKIAEDSVRYDVNEKITTLEVKGTDTSGFLYTVEWFDSSYFRSLECANIKHSDEITQSVINLAQKIDIK
;
A
#
# COMPACT_ATOMS: atom_id res chain seq x y z
N MET A 1 -1.65 -20.64 13.65
CA MET A 1 -2.89 -19.88 13.37
C MET A 1 -2.55 -18.80 12.35
N LYS A 2 -3.05 -18.88 11.12
CA LYS A 2 -2.84 -17.86 10.09
C LYS A 2 -3.68 -16.63 10.48
N LYS A 3 -3.03 -15.57 10.99
CA LYS A 3 -3.69 -14.31 11.31
C LYS A 3 -3.97 -13.57 10.01
N ILE A 4 -5.24 -13.25 9.79
CA ILE A 4 -5.73 -12.59 8.59
C ILE A 4 -5.65 -11.09 8.84
N VAL A 5 -4.84 -10.42 8.02
CA VAL A 5 -4.68 -8.96 7.96
C VAL A 5 -6.04 -8.32 7.69
N LEU A 6 -6.32 -7.16 8.29
CA LEU A 6 -7.46 -6.30 7.90
C LEU A 6 -7.30 -5.98 6.40
N PHE A 7 -7.93 -6.78 5.56
CA PHE A 7 -8.05 -6.46 4.16
C PHE A 7 -9.12 -5.36 4.07
N LEU A 8 -8.69 -4.15 3.68
CA LEU A 8 -9.28 -3.58 2.48
C LEU A 8 -9.38 -4.74 1.50
N SER A 9 -10.58 -5.17 1.09
CA SER A 9 -10.69 -6.25 0.12
C SER A 9 -10.27 -5.73 -1.26
N LEU A 10 -9.02 -5.32 -1.40
CA LEU A 10 -8.35 -5.31 -2.69
C LEU A 10 -8.21 -6.78 -3.07
N ILE A 11 -8.96 -7.19 -4.08
CA ILE A 11 -8.67 -8.42 -4.80
C ILE A 11 -7.37 -8.15 -5.58
N VAL A 12 -6.23 -8.36 -4.93
CA VAL A 12 -4.93 -8.35 -5.60
C VAL A 12 -4.82 -9.67 -6.35
N ILE A 13 -5.12 -9.64 -7.65
CA ILE A 13 -4.75 -10.71 -8.57
C ILE A 13 -3.24 -10.91 -8.42
N LYS A 14 -2.80 -12.16 -8.22
CA LYS A 14 -1.37 -12.51 -8.05
C LYS A 14 -0.51 -11.67 -8.99
N ALA A 15 0.52 -11.02 -8.44
CA ALA A 15 1.44 -10.16 -9.18
C ALA A 15 2.12 -10.93 -10.32
N GLN A 16 1.51 -10.85 -11.50
CA GLN A 16 2.01 -11.42 -12.74
C GLN A 16 1.66 -10.42 -13.84
N ALA A 17 2.69 -9.82 -14.45
CA ALA A 17 2.49 -9.11 -15.71
C ALA A 17 1.95 -10.09 -16.76
N GLY A 18 1.10 -9.62 -17.66
CA GLY A 18 0.50 -10.46 -18.70
C GLY A 18 -0.96 -10.86 -18.47
N ILE A 19 -1.82 -10.02 -17.88
CA ILE A 19 -3.25 -10.38 -17.72
C ILE A 19 -3.94 -10.30 -19.11
N PRO A 20 -4.45 -11.41 -19.68
CA PRO A 20 -5.16 -11.40 -20.96
C PRO A 20 -6.51 -10.67 -20.87
N PRO A 21 -7.03 -10.12 -21.98
CA PRO A 21 -8.32 -9.43 -22.02
C PRO A 21 -9.50 -10.29 -21.54
N GLU A 22 -9.50 -11.61 -21.78
CA GLU A 22 -10.56 -12.49 -21.24
C GLU A 22 -10.58 -12.56 -19.71
N ILE A 23 -9.43 -12.38 -19.05
CA ILE A 23 -9.34 -12.32 -17.58
C ILE A 23 -9.86 -10.96 -17.09
N GLU A 24 -9.64 -9.86 -17.84
CA GLU A 24 -10.12 -8.52 -17.50
C GLU A 24 -11.66 -8.45 -17.39
N ALA A 25 -12.37 -9.04 -18.36
CA ALA A 25 -13.83 -9.10 -18.32
C ALA A 25 -14.35 -9.90 -17.11
N SER A 26 -13.71 -11.04 -16.80
CA SER A 26 -14.04 -11.85 -15.63
C SER A 26 -13.76 -11.11 -14.32
N VAL A 27 -12.70 -10.30 -14.25
CA VAL A 27 -12.39 -9.47 -13.07
C VAL A 27 -13.48 -8.44 -12.83
N LYS A 28 -13.93 -7.72 -13.88
CA LYS A 28 -15.03 -6.76 -13.77
C LYS A 28 -16.33 -7.42 -13.29
N GLU A 29 -16.69 -8.56 -13.88
CA GLU A 29 -17.89 -9.31 -13.49
C GLU A 29 -17.83 -9.78 -12.02
N ASN A 30 -16.67 -10.30 -11.59
CA ASN A 30 -16.45 -10.72 -10.21
C ASN A 30 -16.49 -9.57 -9.21
N LEU A 31 -16.05 -8.37 -9.59
CA LEU A 31 -16.17 -7.18 -8.75
C LEU A 31 -17.63 -6.74 -8.62
N VAL A 32 -18.37 -6.70 -9.73
CA VAL A 32 -19.80 -6.37 -9.72
C VAL A 32 -20.60 -7.36 -8.89
N SER A 33 -20.33 -8.66 -8.99
CA SER A 33 -21.02 -9.70 -8.19
C SER A 33 -20.77 -9.56 -6.68
N GLN A 34 -19.66 -8.93 -6.29
CA GLN A 34 -19.32 -8.59 -4.91
C GLN A 34 -19.80 -7.17 -4.51
N GLY A 35 -20.57 -6.53 -5.39
CA GLY A 35 -21.15 -5.21 -5.20
C GLY A 35 -20.15 -4.06 -5.24
N PHE A 36 -19.01 -4.24 -5.93
CA PHE A 36 -18.08 -3.15 -6.25
C PHE A 36 -18.47 -2.48 -7.56
N SER A 37 -18.03 -1.24 -7.74
CA SER A 37 -18.12 -0.54 -9.02
C SER A 37 -16.72 -0.56 -9.64
N PRO A 38 -16.47 -1.40 -10.66
CA PRO A 38 -15.20 -1.39 -11.38
C PRO A 38 -14.85 0.03 -11.83
N ASP A 39 -13.56 0.39 -11.75
CA ASP A 39 -13.05 1.73 -12.07
C ASP A 39 -13.56 2.85 -11.15
N GLY A 40 -14.39 2.55 -10.15
CA GLY A 40 -15.06 3.53 -9.29
C GLY A 40 -14.19 4.10 -8.16
N GLY A 41 -12.97 3.59 -7.97
CA GLY A 41 -12.09 4.01 -6.87
C GLY A 41 -12.63 3.53 -5.52
N ALA A 42 -12.57 4.42 -4.52
CA ALA A 42 -13.04 4.12 -3.18
C ALA A 42 -14.50 4.56 -2.95
N VAL A 43 -15.29 3.69 -2.34
CA VAL A 43 -16.62 4.00 -1.83
C VAL A 43 -16.66 3.79 -0.32
N ILE A 44 -17.34 4.70 0.37
CA ILE A 44 -17.55 4.63 1.81
C ILE A 44 -18.81 3.83 2.09
N VAL A 45 -18.71 2.84 2.97
CA VAL A 45 -19.85 1.97 3.33
C VAL A 45 -19.86 1.72 4.85
N PRO A 46 -21.02 1.41 5.45
CA PRO A 46 -21.05 0.91 6.82
C PRO A 46 -20.19 -0.34 6.95
N ARG A 47 -19.50 -0.52 8.08
CA ARG A 47 -18.64 -1.70 8.31
C ARG A 47 -19.39 -3.03 8.13
N SER A 48 -20.68 -3.07 8.48
CA SER A 48 -21.56 -4.24 8.28
C SER A 48 -21.83 -4.58 6.82
N ALA A 49 -21.59 -3.65 5.90
CA ALA A 49 -21.73 -3.83 4.45
C ALA A 49 -20.41 -4.28 3.78
N LEU A 50 -19.30 -4.35 4.54
CA LEU A 50 -18.12 -5.08 4.09
C LEU A 50 -18.49 -6.58 4.11
N ASN A 51 -18.46 -7.23 2.95
CA ASN A 51 -18.76 -8.66 2.81
C ASN A 51 -17.61 -9.52 3.37
N ILE A 52 -17.33 -9.37 4.66
CA ILE A 52 -16.21 -10.00 5.38
C ILE A 52 -16.74 -10.84 6.56
N PRO A 53 -16.01 -11.89 6.97
CA PRO A 53 -16.36 -12.73 8.11
C PRO A 53 -16.60 -11.93 9.41
N LYS A 54 -17.56 -12.36 10.22
CA LYS A 54 -17.95 -11.66 11.47
C LYS A 54 -16.79 -11.47 12.45
N ASP A 55 -15.91 -12.46 12.57
CA ASP A 55 -14.71 -12.39 13.40
C ASP A 55 -13.73 -11.31 12.93
N MET A 56 -13.64 -11.07 11.62
CA MET A 56 -12.86 -9.95 11.07
C MET A 56 -13.51 -8.61 11.34
N VAL A 57 -14.85 -8.52 11.29
CA VAL A 57 -15.58 -7.30 11.68
C VAL A 57 -15.28 -6.95 13.14
N GLU A 58 -15.36 -7.92 14.05
CA GLU A 58 -15.08 -7.71 15.47
C GLU A 58 -13.61 -7.37 15.74
N THR A 59 -12.69 -8.02 15.03
CA THR A 59 -11.26 -7.69 15.11
C THR A 59 -11.01 -6.25 14.64
N GLY A 60 -11.60 -5.84 13.51
CA GLY A 60 -11.50 -4.46 13.02
C GLY A 60 -12.06 -3.44 13.99
N ARG A 61 -13.20 -3.73 14.65
CA ARG A 61 -13.76 -2.85 15.69
C ARG A 61 -12.82 -2.70 16.89
N ARG A 62 -12.20 -3.80 17.33
CA ARG A 62 -11.24 -3.78 18.43
C ARG A 62 -9.98 -2.99 18.08
N ASN A 63 -9.39 -3.27 16.92
CA ASN A 63 -8.20 -2.59 16.43
C ASN A 63 -8.45 -1.08 16.30
N LEU A 64 -9.60 -0.69 15.74
CA LEU A 64 -9.99 0.72 15.65
C LEU A 64 -10.17 1.37 17.04
N ALA A 65 -10.75 0.65 18.00
CA ALA A 65 -10.91 1.14 19.37
C ALA A 65 -9.55 1.31 20.08
N GLU A 66 -8.62 0.36 19.91
CA GLU A 66 -7.26 0.47 20.43
C GLU A 66 -6.51 1.63 19.79
N GLN A 67 -6.54 1.74 18.46
CA GLN A 67 -5.88 2.83 17.74
C GLN A 67 -6.41 4.20 18.16
N LYS A 68 -7.73 4.36 18.33
CA LYS A 68 -8.34 5.60 18.84
C LYS A 68 -7.89 5.93 20.27
N LYS A 69 -7.59 4.92 21.08
CA LYS A 69 -7.22 5.08 22.50
C LYS A 69 -5.72 5.30 22.70
N PHE A 70 -4.89 4.64 21.91
CA PHE A 70 -3.44 4.54 22.14
C PHE A 70 -2.59 5.07 20.98
N GLY A 71 -3.20 5.45 19.86
CA GLY A 71 -2.50 5.81 18.62
C GLY A 71 -2.15 4.62 17.73
N PHE A 72 -2.15 3.40 18.29
CA PHE A 72 -1.85 2.14 17.60
C PHE A 72 -2.66 0.97 18.17
N TYR A 73 -2.64 -0.18 17.50
CA TYR A 73 -3.08 -1.45 18.07
C TYR A 73 -1.98 -2.50 18.00
N LYS A 74 -2.03 -3.48 18.91
CA LYS A 74 -0.96 -4.49 19.01
C LYS A 74 -1.10 -5.56 17.95
N GLU A 75 -0.06 -5.74 17.14
CA GLU A 75 0.02 -6.83 16.17
C GLU A 75 1.43 -7.41 16.13
N GLU A 76 1.53 -8.71 16.37
CA GLU A 76 2.78 -9.46 16.22
C GLU A 76 3.01 -9.73 14.72
N THR A 77 3.95 -8.99 14.14
CA THR A 77 4.34 -9.10 12.72
C THR A 77 5.81 -8.75 12.55
N ASP A 78 6.51 -9.44 11.64
CA ASP A 78 7.90 -9.16 11.32
C ASP A 78 8.07 -8.05 10.26
N ILE A 79 6.98 -7.51 9.71
CA ILE A 79 7.04 -6.52 8.61
C ILE A 79 7.87 -5.27 8.99
N PRO A 80 7.63 -4.58 10.13
CA PRO A 80 8.43 -3.40 10.46
C PRO A 80 9.92 -3.74 10.58
N LYS A 81 10.25 -4.87 11.22
CA LYS A 81 11.62 -5.37 11.32
C LYS A 81 12.26 -5.63 9.95
N GLN A 82 11.55 -6.29 9.04
CA GLN A 82 12.04 -6.56 7.69
C GLN A 82 12.27 -5.27 6.89
N MET A 83 11.37 -4.28 7.03
CA MET A 83 11.53 -2.96 6.41
C MET A 83 12.73 -2.21 6.98
N LEU A 84 12.91 -2.20 8.30
CA LEU A 84 14.06 -1.56 8.95
C LEU A 84 15.39 -2.20 8.50
N GLN A 85 15.41 -3.52 8.28
CA GLN A 85 16.59 -4.26 7.78
C GLN A 85 16.80 -4.11 6.26
N MET A 86 15.90 -3.47 5.53
CA MET A 86 16.01 -3.36 4.08
C MET A 86 17.26 -2.58 3.67
N ASN A 87 17.65 -1.54 4.42
CA ASN A 87 18.85 -0.75 4.12
C ASN A 87 20.14 -1.60 4.09
N GLU A 88 20.21 -2.66 4.90
CA GLU A 88 21.37 -3.56 4.98
C GLU A 88 21.38 -4.60 3.85
N THR A 89 20.20 -4.94 3.32
CA THR A 89 20.05 -6.03 2.35
C THR A 89 19.78 -5.55 0.92
N VAL A 90 19.50 -4.26 0.73
CA VAL A 90 19.09 -3.67 -0.54
C VAL A 90 20.13 -3.88 -1.64
N ASP A 91 21.41 -3.67 -1.34
CA ASP A 91 22.46 -3.75 -2.37
C ASP A 91 22.61 -5.17 -2.90
N ILE A 92 22.50 -6.17 -2.03
CA ILE A 92 22.52 -7.59 -2.42
C ILE A 92 21.31 -7.89 -3.33
N LYS A 93 20.11 -7.42 -2.96
CA LYS A 93 18.90 -7.61 -3.76
C LYS A 93 19.01 -6.94 -5.13
N LEU A 94 19.60 -5.75 -5.20
CA LEU A 94 19.81 -5.02 -6.45
C LEU A 94 20.83 -5.71 -7.36
N VAL A 95 21.94 -6.21 -6.83
CA VAL A 95 22.94 -6.98 -7.61
C VAL A 95 22.33 -8.23 -8.26
N VAL A 96 21.46 -8.93 -7.53
CA VAL A 96 20.74 -10.09 -8.08
C VAL A 96 19.74 -9.66 -9.17
N SER A 97 19.12 -8.50 -9.01
CA SER A 97 18.09 -8.00 -9.91
C SER A 97 18.64 -7.31 -11.16
N ASP A 98 19.88 -6.84 -11.12
CA ASP A 98 20.62 -6.30 -12.28
C ASP A 98 20.89 -7.39 -13.33
N LYS A 99 20.88 -8.66 -12.93
CA LYS A 99 21.00 -9.84 -13.81
C LYS A 99 19.66 -10.32 -14.38
N ASP A 100 18.56 -9.71 -13.95
CA ASP A 100 17.21 -10.10 -14.32
C ASP A 100 16.67 -9.14 -15.39
N HIS A 101 16.73 -9.60 -16.64
CA HIS A 101 16.27 -8.88 -17.83
C HIS A 101 14.79 -9.11 -18.14
N ASN A 102 14.07 -9.85 -17.28
CA ASN A 102 12.64 -10.07 -17.48
C ASN A 102 11.87 -8.80 -17.11
N SER A 103 11.23 -8.17 -18.10
CA SER A 103 10.36 -7.00 -17.93
C SER A 103 9.09 -7.30 -17.12
N ALA A 104 8.68 -8.57 -17.08
CA ALA A 104 7.60 -9.10 -16.25
C ALA A 104 8.05 -9.50 -14.84
N SER A 105 9.23 -9.08 -14.39
CA SER A 105 9.72 -9.35 -13.03
C SER A 105 9.28 -8.27 -12.04
N SER A 106 8.76 -8.69 -10.89
CA SER A 106 8.43 -7.81 -9.76
C SER A 106 9.60 -7.57 -8.81
N ARG A 107 10.81 -7.98 -9.17
CA ARG A 107 12.00 -7.78 -8.34
C ARG A 107 12.35 -6.30 -8.19
N LEU A 108 13.11 -5.99 -7.14
CA LEU A 108 13.61 -4.64 -6.87
C LEU A 108 14.58 -4.19 -7.99
N LYS A 109 14.38 -2.99 -8.53
CA LYS A 109 15.19 -2.36 -9.56
C LYS A 109 15.72 -1.01 -9.06
N ARG A 110 16.82 -0.53 -9.64
CA ARG A 110 17.43 0.75 -9.23
C ARG A 110 16.65 1.94 -9.76
N SER A 111 16.12 1.80 -10.97
CA SER A 111 15.40 2.85 -11.68
C SER A 111 14.01 2.40 -12.08
N ILE A 112 13.06 3.33 -12.02
CA ILE A 112 11.70 3.13 -12.54
C ILE A 112 11.71 2.76 -14.03
N SER A 113 12.67 3.26 -14.80
CA SER A 113 12.80 2.97 -16.23
C SER A 113 13.07 1.49 -16.54
N GLN A 114 13.42 0.68 -15.53
CA GLN A 114 13.60 -0.77 -15.65
C GLN A 114 12.28 -1.54 -15.43
N ILE A 115 11.20 -0.85 -15.07
CA ILE A 115 9.87 -1.43 -14.84
C ILE A 115 8.95 -0.95 -15.97
N LYS A 116 8.34 -1.90 -16.68
CA LYS A 116 7.37 -1.58 -17.73
C LYS A 116 6.00 -1.30 -17.11
N LEU A 117 5.75 -0.04 -16.79
CA LEU A 117 4.43 0.41 -16.31
C LEU A 117 3.49 0.73 -17.47
N GLY A 118 2.20 0.52 -17.26
CA GLY A 118 1.13 0.94 -18.17
C GLY A 118 0.74 2.42 -18.03
N TYR A 119 1.45 3.18 -17.20
CA TYR A 119 1.20 4.60 -16.93
C TYR A 119 2.52 5.31 -16.55
N ASP A 120 2.52 6.64 -16.64
CA ASP A 120 3.67 7.46 -16.24
C ASP A 120 3.69 7.64 -14.72
N PHE A 121 4.56 6.89 -14.04
CA PHE A 121 4.79 7.04 -12.60
C PHE A 121 5.76 8.18 -12.31
N ILE A 122 5.44 8.98 -11.30
CA ILE A 122 6.29 10.08 -10.81
C ILE A 122 6.89 9.68 -9.45
N PRO A 123 8.20 9.34 -9.38
CA PRO A 123 8.86 9.02 -8.12
C PRO A 123 8.79 10.16 -7.10
N ILE A 124 8.80 9.84 -5.81
CA ILE A 124 8.91 10.82 -4.72
C ILE A 124 10.14 11.71 -4.96
N PRO A 125 10.05 13.05 -4.77
CA PRO A 125 11.18 13.93 -5.02
C PRO A 125 12.33 13.56 -4.09
N MET A 126 13.57 13.68 -4.59
CA MET A 126 14.76 13.46 -3.77
C MET A 126 14.85 14.42 -2.57
N SER A 127 14.19 15.58 -2.62
CA SER A 127 14.11 16.51 -1.47
C SER A 127 13.27 15.98 -0.31
N GLU A 128 12.37 15.02 -0.58
CA GLU A 128 11.49 14.45 0.43
C GLU A 128 12.01 13.12 1.00
N ILE A 129 13.10 12.56 0.45
CA ILE A 129 13.70 11.31 0.92
C ILE A 129 15.17 11.49 1.26
N THR A 130 15.65 10.75 2.26
CA THR A 130 17.08 10.71 2.62
C THR A 130 17.85 9.79 1.68
N LYS A 131 17.29 8.61 1.38
CA LYS A 131 17.93 7.60 0.53
C LYS A 131 16.89 6.85 -0.28
N ASN A 132 17.05 6.79 -1.60
CA ASN A 132 16.26 5.89 -2.44
C ASN A 132 16.83 4.46 -2.33
N LEU A 133 15.98 3.48 -2.05
CA LEU A 133 16.36 2.06 -1.97
C LEU A 133 15.98 1.29 -3.25
N GLY A 134 15.10 1.85 -4.08
CA GLY A 134 14.76 1.30 -5.39
C GLY A 134 13.26 1.15 -5.60
N PHE A 135 12.89 0.44 -6.67
CA PHE A 135 11.52 0.30 -7.14
C PHE A 135 11.16 -1.17 -7.37
N SER A 136 9.95 -1.60 -7.09
CA SER A 136 9.47 -2.92 -7.51
C SER A 136 8.11 -2.81 -8.16
N ALA A 137 7.82 -3.66 -9.14
CA ALA A 137 6.52 -3.66 -9.78
C ALA A 137 5.45 -4.31 -8.90
N ASN A 138 4.21 -3.83 -9.02
CA ASN A 138 3.03 -4.39 -8.37
C ASN A 138 1.86 -4.41 -9.37
N GLY A 139 0.98 -5.41 -9.29
CA GLY A 139 -0.24 -5.52 -10.09
C GLY A 139 -0.03 -5.69 -11.61
N GLY A 140 -0.48 -6.80 -12.18
CA GLY A 140 -0.32 -7.08 -13.61
C GLY A 140 -1.26 -6.28 -14.51
N TYR A 141 -0.79 -5.83 -15.67
CA TYR A 141 -1.64 -5.21 -16.70
C TYR A 141 -1.04 -5.39 -18.10
N ASN A 142 -1.77 -5.98 -19.03
CA ASN A 142 -1.27 -6.32 -20.38
C ASN A 142 0.14 -6.91 -20.27
N ASP A 143 1.10 -6.48 -21.09
CA ASP A 143 2.49 -6.94 -21.05
C ASP A 143 3.39 -6.17 -20.05
N GLY A 144 2.79 -5.52 -19.05
CA GLY A 144 3.47 -4.74 -18.02
C GLY A 144 2.73 -4.73 -16.68
N TRP A 145 2.81 -3.61 -15.98
CA TRP A 145 2.33 -3.47 -14.61
C TRP A 145 1.43 -2.23 -14.43
N ASN A 146 0.40 -2.34 -13.61
CA ASN A 146 -0.47 -1.22 -13.22
C ASN A 146 -0.07 -0.58 -11.90
N GLY A 147 1.03 -1.01 -11.29
CA GLY A 147 1.47 -0.53 -10.01
C GLY A 147 2.97 -0.59 -9.77
N VAL A 148 3.41 0.20 -8.79
CA VAL A 148 4.81 0.25 -8.37
C VAL A 148 4.92 0.54 -6.89
N ASN A 149 5.96 -0.01 -6.28
CA ASN A 149 6.44 0.34 -4.96
C ASN A 149 7.77 1.08 -5.10
N GLN A 150 7.92 2.24 -4.48
CA GLN A 150 9.19 2.92 -4.26
C GLN A 150 9.61 2.74 -2.80
N PHE A 151 10.78 2.15 -2.57
CA PHE A 151 11.35 1.94 -1.25
C PHE A 151 12.36 3.05 -0.97
N PHE A 152 12.33 3.63 0.23
CA PHE A 152 13.21 4.73 0.59
C PHE A 152 13.39 4.86 2.11
N ILE A 153 14.37 5.66 2.51
CA ILE A 153 14.57 6.09 3.90
C ILE A 153 14.22 7.56 3.98
N LYS A 154 13.52 7.95 5.03
CA LYS A 154 13.30 9.33 5.42
C LYS A 154 13.73 9.50 6.87
N ASP A 155 14.72 10.37 7.10
CA ASP A 155 15.13 10.75 8.44
C ASP A 155 13.92 11.23 9.25
N SER A 156 13.94 10.99 10.56
CA SER A 156 12.84 11.19 11.52
C SER A 156 11.61 10.29 11.35
N ILE A 157 11.47 9.54 10.25
CA ILE A 157 10.36 8.59 10.06
C ILE A 157 10.86 7.13 10.09
N GLY A 158 11.85 6.79 9.27
CA GLY A 158 12.39 5.43 9.16
C GLY A 158 12.45 4.91 7.72
N THR A 159 12.30 3.60 7.54
CA THR A 159 12.25 2.98 6.21
C THR A 159 10.81 2.94 5.71
N CYS A 160 10.57 3.43 4.51
CA CYS A 160 9.24 3.57 3.94
C CYS A 160 9.11 2.89 2.58
N VAL A 161 7.86 2.56 2.23
CA VAL A 161 7.41 2.11 0.93
C VAL A 161 6.23 2.97 0.50
N TYR A 162 6.37 3.62 -0.64
CA TYR A 162 5.26 4.28 -1.32
C TYR A 162 4.76 3.38 -2.44
N MET A 163 3.49 3.03 -2.41
CA MET A 163 2.82 2.27 -3.43
C MET A 163 1.84 3.16 -4.19
N GLU A 164 1.84 3.06 -5.51
CA GLU A 164 0.83 3.65 -6.39
C GLU A 164 0.32 2.57 -7.36
N ASN A 165 -1.00 2.37 -7.40
CA ASN A 165 -1.67 1.48 -8.33
C ASN A 165 -2.70 2.27 -9.14
N ASN A 166 -2.66 2.15 -10.47
CA ASN A 166 -3.64 2.77 -11.34
C ASN A 166 -4.95 1.95 -11.34
N ILE A 167 -6.03 2.56 -10.86
CA ILE A 167 -7.31 1.86 -10.69
C ILE A 167 -8.00 1.61 -12.02
N LYS A 168 -7.75 2.45 -13.04
CA LYS A 168 -8.36 2.31 -14.37
C LYS A 168 -7.75 1.16 -15.15
N LEU A 169 -6.47 0.86 -14.91
CA LEU A 169 -5.77 -0.26 -15.53
C LEU A 169 -6.01 -1.58 -14.77
N SER A 170 -6.20 -1.51 -13.46
CA SER A 170 -6.47 -2.70 -12.62
C SER A 170 -7.96 -3.02 -12.49
N HIS A 171 -8.84 -2.11 -12.92
CA HIS A 171 -10.27 -2.09 -12.61
C HIS A 171 -10.58 -2.16 -11.11
N ALA A 172 -9.61 -1.79 -10.27
CA ALA A 172 -9.72 -1.90 -8.83
C ALA A 172 -10.82 -0.98 -8.29
N SER A 173 -11.44 -1.45 -7.21
CA SER A 173 -12.35 -0.67 -6.39
C SER A 173 -12.15 -1.05 -4.93
N ALA A 174 -12.34 -0.08 -4.04
CA ALA A 174 -12.20 -0.23 -2.60
C ALA A 174 -13.51 0.11 -1.91
N LYS A 175 -13.89 -0.71 -0.92
CA LYS A 175 -14.94 -0.38 0.05
C LYS A 175 -14.26 -0.06 1.37
N ILE A 176 -14.50 1.14 1.89
CA ILE A 176 -13.88 1.61 3.13
C ILE A 176 -14.97 1.76 4.17
N ALA A 177 -14.74 1.18 5.35
CA ALA A 177 -15.68 1.33 6.45
C ALA A 177 -15.74 2.79 6.91
N GLU A 178 -16.94 3.36 7.00
CA GLU A 178 -17.20 4.75 7.39
C GLU A 178 -16.48 5.16 8.69
N ASP A 179 -16.41 4.25 9.67
CA ASP A 179 -15.77 4.48 10.96
C ASP A 179 -14.23 4.50 10.92
N SER A 180 -13.64 4.10 9.79
CA SER A 180 -12.21 4.15 9.48
C SER A 180 -11.83 5.30 8.53
N VAL A 181 -12.81 6.02 7.96
CA VAL A 181 -12.55 7.10 7.00
C VAL A 181 -12.00 8.34 7.69
N ARG A 182 -10.99 8.92 7.06
CA ARG A 182 -10.37 10.21 7.37
C ARG A 182 -10.19 11.01 6.07
N TYR A 183 -9.66 12.22 6.19
CA TYR A 183 -9.39 13.12 5.05
C TYR A 183 -8.06 13.85 5.21
N ASP A 184 -7.06 13.20 5.83
CA ASP A 184 -5.81 13.87 6.19
C ASP A 184 -4.92 14.15 4.97
N VAL A 185 -5.07 13.43 3.85
CA VAL A 185 -4.25 13.64 2.65
C VAL A 185 -5.03 14.46 1.63
N ASN A 186 -4.80 15.78 1.63
CA ASN A 186 -5.33 16.73 0.64
C ASN A 186 -6.84 16.56 0.37
N GLU A 187 -7.64 16.40 1.43
CA GLU A 187 -9.10 16.23 1.37
C GLU A 187 -9.58 14.96 0.63
N LYS A 188 -8.67 14.04 0.32
CA LYS A 188 -9.00 12.73 -0.27
C LYS A 188 -9.42 11.75 0.81
N ILE A 189 -10.26 10.78 0.44
CA ILE A 189 -10.60 9.66 1.34
C ILE A 189 -9.28 9.04 1.78
N THR A 190 -9.09 8.94 3.09
CA THR A 190 -7.85 8.49 3.70
C THR A 190 -8.15 7.44 4.77
N THR A 191 -7.28 6.46 4.92
CA THR A 191 -7.22 5.57 6.10
C THR A 191 -5.86 5.75 6.77
N LEU A 192 -5.83 5.57 8.09
CA LEU A 192 -4.60 5.53 8.87
C LEU A 192 -4.65 4.27 9.71
N GLU A 193 -3.58 3.50 9.68
CA GLU A 193 -3.36 2.36 10.54
C GLU A 193 -1.97 2.46 11.19
N VAL A 194 -1.88 2.23 12.49
CA VAL A 194 -0.59 2.05 13.17
C VAL A 194 -0.64 0.76 13.96
N LYS A 195 0.29 -0.15 13.66
CA LYS A 195 0.32 -1.49 14.26
C LYS A 195 1.73 -1.94 14.59
N GLY A 196 1.86 -2.71 15.66
CA GLY A 196 3.15 -3.31 16.02
C GLY A 196 3.32 -3.52 17.51
N THR A 197 4.56 -3.78 17.91
CA THR A 197 4.97 -3.92 19.30
C THR A 197 6.36 -3.33 19.51
N ASP A 198 6.77 -3.12 20.76
CA ASP A 198 8.12 -2.66 21.09
C ASP A 198 9.21 -3.65 20.64
N THR A 199 8.86 -4.91 20.39
CA THR A 199 9.80 -5.95 19.94
C THR A 199 9.95 -5.96 18.43
N SER A 200 8.84 -5.84 17.68
CA SER A 200 8.85 -5.89 16.22
C SER A 200 9.04 -4.52 15.56
N GLY A 201 8.87 -3.44 16.32
CA GLY A 201 8.68 -2.09 15.80
C GLY A 201 7.22 -1.85 15.39
N PHE A 202 6.97 -0.65 14.87
CA PHE A 202 5.67 -0.15 14.48
C PHE A 202 5.64 0.16 12.98
N LEU A 203 4.56 -0.25 12.32
CA LEU A 203 4.24 0.06 10.94
C LEU A 203 3.14 1.12 10.93
N TYR A 204 3.41 2.23 10.26
CA TYR A 204 2.48 3.33 10.02
C TYR A 204 2.04 3.23 8.56
N THR A 205 0.75 3.07 8.33
CA THR A 205 0.17 2.92 7.01
C THR A 205 -0.85 4.03 6.79
N VAL A 206 -0.58 4.90 5.81
CA VAL A 206 -1.51 5.92 5.34
C VAL A 206 -1.91 5.55 3.92
N GLU A 207 -3.19 5.27 3.69
CA GLU A 207 -3.72 4.99 2.36
C GLU A 207 -4.66 6.12 1.95
N TRP A 208 -4.60 6.52 0.69
CA TRP A 208 -5.51 7.53 0.16
C TRP A 208 -5.90 7.22 -1.27
N PHE A 209 -7.07 7.73 -1.65
CA PHE A 209 -7.79 7.27 -2.83
C PHE A 209 -8.26 8.46 -3.65
N ASP A 210 -8.08 8.38 -4.97
CA ASP A 210 -8.74 9.27 -5.92
C ASP A 210 -9.38 8.49 -7.07
N SER A 211 -9.81 9.22 -8.11
CA SER A 211 -10.50 8.67 -9.27
C SER A 211 -9.60 7.88 -10.22
N SER A 212 -8.28 7.90 -10.01
CA SER A 212 -7.28 7.32 -10.92
C SER A 212 -6.32 6.37 -10.20
N TYR A 213 -6.08 6.55 -8.90
CA TYR A 213 -5.08 5.81 -8.16
C TYR A 213 -5.53 5.38 -6.77
N PHE A 214 -5.06 4.20 -6.40
CA PHE A 214 -4.92 3.78 -5.02
C PHE A 214 -3.47 4.05 -4.61
N ARG A 215 -3.27 4.74 -3.49
CA ARG A 215 -1.94 5.01 -2.94
C ARG A 215 -1.84 4.55 -1.50
N SER A 216 -0.64 4.09 -1.14
CA SER A 216 -0.29 3.77 0.25
C SER A 216 1.12 4.24 0.55
N LEU A 217 1.31 4.80 1.73
CA LEU A 217 2.60 5.08 2.32
C LEU A 217 2.73 4.27 3.60
N GLU A 218 3.60 3.26 3.55
CA GLU A 218 3.93 2.41 4.69
C GLU A 218 5.31 2.80 5.21
N CYS A 219 5.44 3.13 6.48
CA CYS A 219 6.71 3.49 7.11
C CYS A 219 6.92 2.67 8.38
N ALA A 220 8.11 2.13 8.55
CA ALA A 220 8.49 1.35 9.72
C ALA A 220 9.41 2.18 10.64
N ASN A 221 9.10 2.18 11.93
CA ASN A 221 9.95 2.76 12.98
C ASN A 221 10.05 1.79 14.16
N ILE A 222 11.18 1.81 14.88
CA ILE A 222 11.35 0.97 16.07
C ILE A 222 10.47 1.40 17.25
N LYS A 223 10.05 2.68 17.29
CA LYS A 223 9.21 3.24 18.35
C LYS A 223 7.90 3.80 17.79
N HIS A 224 6.86 3.70 18.61
CA HIS A 224 5.62 4.42 18.41
C HIS A 224 5.79 5.89 18.86
N SER A 225 5.31 6.84 18.06
CA SER A 225 5.06 8.21 18.51
C SER A 225 4.02 8.91 17.63
N ASP A 226 3.24 9.80 18.23
CA ASP A 226 2.25 10.61 17.50
C ASP A 226 2.93 11.58 16.53
N GLU A 227 4.14 12.06 16.84
CA GLU A 227 4.93 12.89 15.92
C GLU A 227 5.33 12.13 14.66
N ILE A 228 5.66 10.83 14.76
CA ILE A 228 5.94 9.99 13.60
C ILE A 228 4.66 9.81 12.77
N THR A 229 3.52 9.53 13.42
CA THR A 229 2.22 9.45 12.74
C THR A 229 1.95 10.71 11.93
N GLN A 230 2.09 11.89 12.54
CA GLN A 230 1.89 13.16 11.84
C GLN A 230 2.91 13.38 10.73
N SER A 231 4.16 12.95 10.92
CA SER A 231 5.21 13.06 9.90
C SER A 231 4.92 12.20 8.68
N VAL A 232 4.37 10.99 8.85
CA VAL A 232 3.95 10.12 7.75
C VAL A 232 2.78 10.73 6.99
N ILE A 233 1.77 11.28 7.70
CA ILE A 233 0.65 12.01 7.08
C ILE A 233 1.17 13.20 6.26
N ASN A 234 2.04 14.02 6.84
CA ASN A 234 2.61 15.20 6.16
C ASN A 234 3.42 14.79 4.92
N LEU A 235 4.14 13.66 4.99
CA LEU A 235 4.86 13.13 3.83
C LEU A 235 3.87 12.67 2.74
N ALA A 236 2.78 11.98 3.10
CA ALA A 236 1.74 11.57 2.15
C ALA A 236 1.10 12.78 1.45
N GLN A 237 0.77 13.85 2.20
CA GLN A 237 0.27 15.11 1.63
C GLN A 237 1.23 15.68 0.58
N LYS A 238 2.53 15.72 0.87
CA LYS A 238 3.55 16.23 -0.06
C LYS A 238 3.74 15.35 -1.29
N ILE A 239 3.61 14.03 -1.14
CA ILE A 239 3.68 13.10 -2.27
C ILE A 239 2.49 13.32 -3.21
N ASP A 240 1.31 13.58 -2.64
CA ASP A 240 0.04 13.68 -3.38
C ASP A 240 -0.18 15.02 -4.11
N ILE A 241 0.58 16.08 -3.82
CA ILE A 241 0.51 17.39 -4.53
C ILE A 241 1.01 17.29 -6.00
N LYS A 242 1.29 16.09 -6.49
CA LYS A 242 1.89 15.81 -7.79
C LYS A 242 0.87 15.41 -8.84
#